data_AF-A0A9W5F8C3-F1
#
_entry.id   AF-A0A9W5F8C3-F1
#
_cell.length_a   1.000
_cell.length_b   1.000
_cell.length_c   1.000
_cell.angle_alpha   90.00
_cell.angle_beta   90.00
_cell.angle_gamma   90.00
#
_symmetry.space_group_name_H-M   'P 1'
#
loop_
_entity.id
_entity.type
_entity.pdbx_description
1 polymer ?
#
loop_
_entity_poly.entity_id
_entity_poly.type
_entity_poly.pdbx_seq_one_letter_code
_entity_poly.pdbx_strand_id
1 'polypeptide(L)'
;MTASAPRRRFGLRPTIHVESLDLEQLVTESLIRIGADTVAALGLFDFYDEQTIRRIGWHMAGRTGTDFRIGRRLLQLTVPDGYLLPPLEYRMCLVTEPTDEEMYEAPLIHPYGIQLWQSGSSPAEWRINGSVCHPEWEPRLWCRLLYLHHDKRMAFTGEGWVRLGKRMHS
;
A
#
# COMPACT_ATOMS: atom_id res chain seq x y z
N MET A 1 6.97 50.98 19.20
CA MET A 1 7.53 49.66 18.87
C MET A 1 6.49 48.61 19.20
N THR A 2 5.80 48.09 18.19
CA THR A 2 4.73 47.08 18.36
C THR A 2 5.35 45.68 18.29
N ALA A 3 5.44 45.00 19.45
CA ALA A 3 5.81 43.59 19.50
C ALA A 3 4.61 42.73 19.07
N SER A 4 4.72 42.05 17.93
CA SER A 4 3.74 41.01 17.56
C SER A 4 3.97 39.78 18.43
N ALA A 5 2.95 39.39 19.21
CA ALA A 5 2.94 38.15 19.95
C ALA A 5 2.97 36.93 19.00
N PRO A 6 3.65 35.83 19.36
CA PRO A 6 3.66 34.62 18.56
C PRO A 6 2.26 34.01 18.54
N ARG A 7 1.65 33.95 17.35
CA ARG A 7 0.38 33.23 17.12
C ARG A 7 0.62 31.74 17.42
N ARG A 8 0.22 31.28 18.61
CA ARG A 8 0.05 29.85 18.89
C ARG A 8 -0.97 29.29 17.89
N ARG A 9 -0.51 28.50 16.92
CA ARG A 9 -1.39 27.65 16.09
C ARG A 9 -1.97 26.55 16.99
N PHE A 10 -3.04 26.85 17.69
CA PHE A 10 -3.86 25.84 18.36
C PHE A 10 -4.50 24.96 17.27
N GLY A 11 -4.25 23.65 17.32
CA GLY A 11 -5.07 22.64 16.62
C GLY A 11 -4.46 21.94 15.40
N LEU A 12 -3.29 22.36 14.89
CA LEU A 12 -2.59 21.58 13.87
C LEU A 12 -1.58 20.68 14.56
N ARG A 13 -1.88 19.38 14.66
CA ARG A 13 -0.85 18.39 14.98
C ARG A 13 0.33 18.62 14.02
N PRO A 14 1.58 18.59 14.49
CA PRO A 14 2.75 18.75 13.63
C PRO A 14 2.62 17.84 12.41
N THR A 15 3.00 18.32 11.23
CA THR A 15 3.07 17.47 10.05
C THR A 15 4.14 16.41 10.31
N ILE A 16 3.70 15.20 10.67
CA ILE A 16 4.60 14.08 10.93
C ILE A 16 5.22 13.65 9.60
N HIS A 17 6.54 13.61 9.56
CA HIS A 17 7.29 13.05 8.44
C HIS A 17 7.40 11.53 8.65
N VAL A 18 6.40 10.79 8.19
CA VAL A 18 6.23 9.35 8.46
C VAL A 18 7.45 8.53 8.06
N GLU A 19 8.10 8.93 6.98
CA GLU A 19 9.21 8.21 6.36
C GLU A 19 10.52 8.29 7.18
N SER A 20 10.62 9.24 8.11
CA SER A 20 11.76 9.37 9.03
C SER A 20 11.55 8.67 10.37
N LEU A 21 10.35 8.13 10.61
CA LEU A 21 10.07 7.42 11.86
C LEU A 21 10.59 5.98 11.79
N ASP A 22 11.16 5.52 12.89
CA ASP A 22 11.50 4.11 13.09
C ASP A 22 10.26 3.28 13.45
N LEU A 23 10.46 1.96 13.57
CA LEU A 23 9.38 1.01 13.85
C LEU A 23 8.68 1.30 15.18
N GLU A 24 9.43 1.57 16.24
CA GLU A 24 8.91 1.81 17.60
C GLU A 24 8.09 3.10 17.64
N GLN A 25 8.59 4.16 17.00
CA GLN A 25 7.89 5.44 16.86
C GLN A 25 6.58 5.27 16.08
N LEU A 26 6.58 4.52 14.98
CA LEU A 26 5.39 4.27 14.16
C LEU A 26 4.33 3.46 14.91
N VAL A 27 4.74 2.44 15.68
CA VAL A 27 3.84 1.65 16.52
C VAL A 27 3.23 2.54 17.60
N THR A 28 4.06 3.31 18.31
CA THR A 28 3.60 4.23 19.36
C THR A 28 2.58 5.24 18.82
N GLU A 29 2.90 5.89 17.70
CA GLU A 29 1.98 6.83 17.03
C GLU A 29 0.67 6.18 16.61
N SER A 30 0.73 4.93 16.14
CA SER A 30 -0.46 4.16 15.76
C SER A 30 -1.33 3.86 16.96
N LEU A 31 -0.79 3.39 18.09
CA LEU A 31 -1.57 3.10 19.29
C LEU A 31 -2.26 4.34 19.85
N ILE A 32 -1.57 5.49 19.86
CA ILE A 32 -2.17 6.77 20.26
C ILE A 32 -3.36 7.14 19.36
N ARG A 33 -3.29 6.85 18.06
CA ARG A 33 -4.34 7.15 17.06
C ARG A 33 -5.47 6.13 17.02
N ILE A 34 -5.20 4.89 17.40
CA ILE A 34 -6.20 3.82 17.50
C ILE A 34 -7.06 4.02 18.75
N GLY A 35 -6.43 4.41 19.87
CA GLY A 35 -7.10 4.59 21.15
C GLY A 35 -7.23 3.27 21.94
N ALA A 36 -7.20 3.36 23.27
CA ALA A 36 -7.08 2.21 24.16
C ALA A 36 -8.22 1.18 23.99
N ASP A 37 -9.46 1.63 23.85
CA ASP A 37 -10.62 0.74 23.72
C ASP A 37 -10.55 -0.12 22.46
N THR A 38 -10.08 0.48 21.35
CA THR A 38 -9.93 -0.24 20.08
C THR A 38 -8.73 -1.17 20.10
N VAL A 39 -7.62 -0.76 20.73
CA VAL A 39 -6.45 -1.62 20.96
C VAL A 39 -6.86 -2.89 21.72
N ALA A 40 -7.66 -2.73 22.78
CA ALA A 40 -8.14 -3.84 23.58
C ALA A 40 -9.09 -4.76 22.78
N ALA A 41 -10.04 -4.19 22.06
CA ALA A 41 -10.99 -4.94 21.23
C ALA A 41 -10.30 -5.75 20.11
N LEU A 42 -9.20 -5.23 19.57
CA LEU A 42 -8.44 -5.87 18.49
C LEU A 42 -7.33 -6.80 19.01
N GLY A 43 -7.13 -6.89 20.33
CA GLY A 43 -6.12 -7.76 20.92
C GLY A 43 -4.68 -7.34 20.61
N LEU A 44 -4.42 -6.03 20.47
CA LEU A 44 -3.12 -5.49 20.04
C LEU A 44 -2.25 -5.21 21.27
N PHE A 45 -1.70 -6.25 21.91
CA PHE A 45 -0.99 -6.12 23.19
C PHE A 45 0.51 -6.45 23.14
N ASP A 46 0.96 -7.26 22.18
CA ASP A 46 2.36 -7.66 22.05
C ASP A 46 3.03 -6.91 20.90
N PHE A 47 3.67 -5.79 21.21
CA PHE A 47 4.27 -4.91 20.19
C PHE A 47 5.64 -5.38 19.70
N TYR A 48 6.16 -6.49 20.23
CA TYR A 48 7.38 -7.15 19.74
C TYR A 48 7.06 -8.28 18.76
N ASP A 49 5.79 -8.69 18.68
CA ASP A 49 5.31 -9.68 17.73
C ASP A 49 5.02 -9.04 16.36
N GLU A 50 5.67 -9.57 15.32
CA GLU A 50 5.49 -9.12 13.94
C GLU A 50 4.03 -9.23 13.49
N GLN A 51 3.28 -10.25 13.93
CA GLN A 51 1.87 -10.38 13.54
C GLN A 51 1.03 -9.23 14.10
N THR A 52 1.27 -8.85 15.35
CA THR A 52 0.61 -7.72 16.00
C THR A 52 0.97 -6.40 15.29
N ILE A 53 2.24 -6.18 14.94
CA ILE A 53 2.67 -5.01 14.14
C ILE A 53 1.94 -4.98 12.79
N ARG A 54 1.83 -6.13 12.10
CA ARG A 54 1.09 -6.23 10.83
C ARG A 54 -0.39 -5.93 11.00
N ARG A 55 -1.03 -6.38 12.09
CA ARG A 55 -2.43 -6.04 12.40
C ARG A 55 -2.62 -4.55 12.63
N ILE A 56 -1.72 -3.91 13.39
CA ILE A 56 -1.71 -2.45 13.56
C ILE A 56 -1.57 -1.78 12.19
N GLY A 57 -0.60 -2.23 11.38
CA GLY A 57 -0.34 -1.72 10.04
C GLY A 57 -1.56 -1.78 9.13
N TRP A 58 -2.25 -2.91 9.08
CA TRP A 58 -3.47 -3.08 8.29
C TRP A 58 -4.65 -2.24 8.80
N HIS A 59 -4.84 -2.18 10.12
CA HIS A 59 -5.88 -1.34 10.71
C HIS A 59 -5.68 0.14 10.36
N MET A 60 -4.43 0.63 10.42
CA MET A 60 -4.07 1.99 10.04
C MET A 60 -4.17 2.22 8.53
N ALA A 61 -3.74 1.25 7.71
CA ALA A 61 -3.81 1.32 6.25
C ALA A 61 -5.26 1.30 5.71
N GLY A 62 -6.23 0.82 6.50
CA GLY A 62 -7.65 0.92 6.19
C GLY A 62 -8.23 2.34 6.33
N ARG A 63 -7.48 3.27 6.94
CA ARG A 63 -7.88 4.67 7.12
C ARG A 63 -7.33 5.55 5.99
N THR A 64 -7.52 6.86 6.10
CA THR A 64 -7.11 7.84 5.08
C THR A 64 -6.02 8.78 5.59
N GLY A 65 -5.28 9.41 4.67
CA GLY A 65 -4.33 10.48 5.01
C GLY A 65 -3.09 10.00 5.78
N THR A 66 -2.76 10.67 6.90
CA THR A 66 -1.56 10.33 7.69
C THR A 66 -1.64 8.94 8.29
N ASP A 67 -2.83 8.48 8.70
CA ASP A 67 -3.01 7.15 9.27
C ASP A 67 -2.69 6.06 8.23
N PHE A 68 -3.14 6.25 6.99
CA PHE A 68 -2.77 5.39 5.86
C PHE A 68 -1.26 5.32 5.67
N ARG A 69 -0.58 6.48 5.65
CA ARG A 69 0.88 6.54 5.46
C ARG A 69 1.63 5.80 6.56
N ILE A 70 1.21 5.97 7.82
CA ILE A 70 1.79 5.26 8.97
C ILE A 70 1.58 3.74 8.79
N GLY A 71 0.35 3.31 8.51
CA GLY A 71 0.02 1.90 8.32
C GLY A 71 0.81 1.26 7.19
N ARG A 72 0.87 1.91 6.02
CA ARG A 72 1.67 1.45 4.88
C ARG A 72 3.15 1.34 5.25
N ARG A 73 3.71 2.32 5.96
CA ARG A 73 5.12 2.31 6.36
C ARG A 73 5.44 1.18 7.34
N LEU A 74 4.58 0.96 8.34
CA LEU A 74 4.67 -0.19 9.25
C LEU A 74 4.72 -1.49 8.46
N LEU A 75 3.77 -1.69 7.55
CA LEU A 75 3.71 -2.89 6.72
C LEU A 75 4.97 -3.08 5.87
N GLN A 76 5.51 -2.01 5.28
CA GLN A 76 6.76 -2.08 4.52
C GLN A 76 7.94 -2.51 5.40
N LEU A 77 8.04 -2.00 6.64
CA LEU A 77 9.13 -2.36 7.55
C LEU A 77 9.05 -3.82 8.03
N THR A 78 7.87 -4.46 7.95
CA THR A 78 7.71 -5.88 8.26
C THR A 78 8.08 -6.82 7.11
N VAL A 79 8.36 -6.30 5.91
CA VAL A 79 8.75 -7.13 4.75
C VAL A 79 10.26 -7.01 4.53
N PRO A 80 11.01 -8.13 4.37
CA PRO A 80 12.48 -8.11 4.30
C PRO A 80 13.08 -7.21 3.21
N ASP A 81 12.43 -7.10 2.05
CA ASP A 81 12.86 -6.27 0.91
C ASP A 81 12.16 -4.88 0.90
N GLY A 82 11.33 -4.58 1.90
CA GLY A 82 10.51 -3.39 1.96
C GLY A 82 9.37 -3.34 0.93
N TYR A 83 9.20 -4.40 0.13
CA TYR A 83 8.31 -4.42 -1.02
C TYR A 83 6.98 -5.08 -0.65
N LEU A 84 6.05 -4.24 -0.22
CA LEU A 84 4.73 -4.68 0.18
C LEU A 84 3.90 -5.16 -1.02
N LEU A 85 3.48 -6.43 -0.97
CA LEU A 85 2.59 -7.06 -1.95
C LEU A 85 1.17 -7.26 -1.41
N PRO A 86 0.17 -7.40 -2.30
CA PRO A 86 -1.14 -7.89 -1.91
C PRO A 86 -1.01 -9.24 -1.18
N PRO A 87 -1.85 -9.49 -0.16
CA PRO A 87 -1.92 -10.81 0.46
C PRO A 87 -2.37 -11.86 -0.57
N LEU A 88 -2.05 -13.14 -0.33
CA LEU A 88 -2.33 -14.21 -1.30
C LEU A 88 -3.83 -14.41 -1.55
N GLU A 89 -4.65 -14.11 -0.55
CA GLU A 89 -6.11 -14.10 -0.63
C GLU A 89 -6.68 -12.88 -1.37
N TYR A 90 -5.86 -11.93 -1.82
CA TYR A 90 -6.33 -10.74 -2.53
C TYR A 90 -6.97 -11.10 -3.86
N ARG A 91 -8.29 -10.92 -3.94
CA ARG A 91 -9.09 -11.20 -5.12
C ARG A 91 -10.26 -10.22 -5.22
N MET A 92 -10.14 -9.26 -6.15
CA MET A 92 -11.20 -8.27 -6.44
C MET A 92 -11.97 -8.58 -7.73
N CYS A 93 -11.71 -9.74 -8.35
CA CYS A 93 -12.41 -10.22 -9.53
C CYS A 93 -12.70 -11.73 -9.44
N LEU A 94 -13.73 -12.16 -10.17
CA LEU A 94 -14.06 -13.59 -10.27
C LEU A 94 -13.13 -14.32 -11.24
N VAL A 95 -12.71 -13.65 -12.32
CA VAL A 95 -11.76 -14.18 -13.30
C VAL A 95 -10.36 -14.14 -12.69
N THR A 96 -9.81 -15.32 -12.41
CA THR A 96 -8.48 -15.47 -11.77
C THR A 96 -7.52 -16.30 -12.61
N GLU A 97 -8.03 -16.96 -13.63
CA GLU A 97 -7.24 -17.76 -14.56
C GLU A 97 -7.30 -17.12 -15.95
N PRO A 98 -6.17 -16.66 -16.50
CA PRO A 98 -6.12 -16.22 -17.88
C PRO A 98 -6.21 -17.42 -18.82
N THR A 99 -6.89 -17.25 -19.95
CA THR A 99 -6.87 -18.20 -21.06
C THR A 99 -5.52 -18.16 -21.79
N ASP A 100 -5.22 -19.19 -22.58
CA ASP A 100 -3.98 -19.23 -23.36
C ASP A 100 -3.87 -18.04 -24.35
N GLU A 101 -4.99 -17.62 -24.94
CA GLU A 101 -5.09 -16.46 -25.81
C GLU A 101 -4.80 -15.16 -25.03
N GLU A 102 -5.43 -14.98 -23.88
CA GLU A 102 -5.17 -13.81 -23.00
C GLU A 102 -3.70 -13.78 -22.54
N MET A 103 -3.10 -14.93 -22.25
CA MET A 103 -1.69 -15.03 -21.88
C MET A 103 -0.76 -14.60 -23.03
N TYR A 104 -1.10 -14.98 -24.26
CA TYR A 104 -0.32 -14.66 -25.45
C TYR A 104 -0.42 -13.17 -25.82
N GLU A 105 -1.63 -12.62 -25.80
CA GLU A 105 -1.92 -11.25 -26.21
C GLU A 105 -1.59 -10.21 -25.12
N ALA A 106 -1.54 -10.61 -23.85
CA ALA A 106 -1.32 -9.68 -22.75
C ALA A 106 -0.03 -8.86 -22.92
N PRO A 107 -0.09 -7.52 -22.76
CA PRO A 107 1.08 -6.67 -22.83
C PRO A 107 2.07 -7.01 -21.71
N LEU A 108 3.38 -6.85 -21.99
CA LEU A 108 4.43 -7.02 -21.00
C LEU A 108 4.67 -5.69 -20.26
N ILE A 109 4.58 -5.70 -18.94
CA ILE A 109 4.94 -4.57 -18.08
C ILE A 109 6.36 -4.78 -17.57
N HIS A 110 7.31 -3.96 -18.02
CA HIS A 110 8.71 -4.07 -17.67
C HIS A 110 9.46 -2.72 -17.68
N PRO A 111 10.04 -2.29 -16.54
CA PRO A 111 9.89 -2.86 -15.20
C PRO A 111 8.48 -2.56 -14.63
N TYR A 112 8.03 -3.40 -13.69
CA TYR A 112 6.74 -3.21 -13.00
C TYR A 112 6.89 -2.89 -11.51
N GLY A 113 5.90 -2.19 -10.96
CA GLY A 113 5.75 -1.90 -9.56
C GLY A 113 4.30 -2.15 -9.10
N ILE A 114 4.14 -2.62 -7.88
CA ILE A 114 2.86 -2.79 -7.20
C ILE A 114 2.95 -1.99 -5.91
N GLN A 115 1.89 -1.25 -5.62
CA GLN A 115 1.83 -0.43 -4.42
C GLN A 115 0.42 -0.38 -3.85
N LEU A 116 0.35 -0.39 -2.52
CA LEU A 116 -0.83 0.03 -1.81
C LEU A 116 -0.88 1.56 -1.88
N TRP A 117 -1.95 2.10 -2.46
CA TRP A 117 -2.10 3.51 -2.78
C TRP A 117 -3.42 4.07 -2.24
N GLN A 118 -3.47 5.36 -1.94
CA GLN A 118 -4.64 6.03 -1.39
C GLN A 118 -4.70 7.47 -1.92
N SER A 119 -5.88 7.89 -2.40
CA SER A 119 -6.11 9.22 -2.99
C SER A 119 -6.34 10.33 -1.95
N GLY A 120 -6.40 9.99 -0.66
CA GLY A 120 -6.83 10.90 0.42
C GLY A 120 -8.32 10.79 0.74
N SER A 121 -9.19 10.71 -0.27
CA SER A 121 -10.66 10.69 -0.10
C SER A 121 -11.31 9.31 -0.21
N SER A 122 -10.58 8.30 -0.71
CA SER A 122 -11.08 6.94 -0.88
C SER A 122 -10.29 5.95 -0.02
N PRO A 123 -10.84 4.76 0.27
CA PRO A 123 -10.10 3.67 0.87
C PRO A 123 -8.85 3.33 0.03
N ALA A 124 -7.84 2.74 0.69
CA ALA A 124 -6.65 2.29 0.00
C ALA A 124 -6.98 1.19 -1.03
N GLU A 125 -6.24 1.18 -2.13
CA GLU A 125 -6.35 0.17 -3.17
C GLU A 125 -4.97 -0.25 -3.67
N TRP A 126 -4.87 -1.47 -4.16
CA TRP A 126 -3.68 -1.92 -4.84
C TRP A 126 -3.64 -1.39 -6.26
N ARG A 127 -2.50 -0.82 -6.63
CA ARG A 127 -2.23 -0.38 -8.00
C ARG A 127 -1.00 -1.05 -8.54
N ILE A 128 -1.05 -1.34 -9.84
CA ILE A 128 0.09 -1.74 -10.64
C ILE A 128 0.54 -0.58 -11.51
N ASN A 129 1.85 -0.47 -11.70
CA ASN A 129 2.45 0.52 -12.56
C ASN A 129 3.65 -0.03 -13.30
N GLY A 130 4.03 0.60 -14.40
CA GLY A 130 5.24 0.27 -15.14
C GLY A 130 5.24 0.72 -16.58
N SER A 131 6.33 0.43 -17.26
CA SER A 131 6.46 0.66 -18.70
C SER A 131 5.82 -0.49 -19.46
N VAL A 132 4.99 -0.17 -20.45
CA VAL A 132 4.28 -1.15 -21.27
C VAL A 132 5.08 -1.43 -22.54
N CYS A 133 5.34 -2.70 -22.83
CA CYS A 133 5.96 -3.17 -24.05
C CYS A 133 4.90 -3.81 -24.96
N HIS A 134 4.06 -2.98 -25.60
CA HIS A 134 3.05 -3.42 -26.56
C HIS A 134 2.72 -2.29 -27.54
N PRO A 135 2.62 -2.54 -28.86
CA PRO A 135 2.44 -1.48 -29.86
C PRO A 135 1.10 -0.75 -29.78
N GLU A 136 0.04 -1.43 -29.32
CA GLU A 136 -1.33 -0.88 -29.28
C GLU A 136 -1.73 -0.31 -27.91
N TRP A 137 -0.81 -0.27 -26.94
CA TRP A 137 -1.11 0.20 -25.58
C TRP A 137 -0.35 1.49 -25.28
N GLU A 138 -0.91 2.27 -24.35
CA GLU A 138 -0.20 3.41 -23.78
C GLU A 138 1.13 2.97 -23.16
N PRO A 139 2.23 3.73 -23.34
CA PRO A 139 3.58 3.30 -22.95
C PRO A 139 3.78 3.20 -21.43
N ARG A 140 2.81 3.65 -20.63
CA ARG A 140 2.81 3.57 -19.17
C ARG A 140 1.49 3.07 -18.65
N LEU A 141 1.55 2.12 -17.73
CA LEU A 141 0.41 1.61 -16.98
C LEU A 141 0.35 2.28 -15.61
N TRP A 142 -0.84 2.73 -15.20
CA TRP A 142 -1.15 3.12 -13.83
C TRP A 142 -2.61 2.82 -13.51
N CYS A 143 -2.90 1.61 -13.08
CA CYS A 143 -4.26 1.15 -12.92
C CYS A 143 -4.45 0.33 -11.64
N ARG A 144 -5.71 0.09 -11.30
CA ARG A 144 -6.09 -0.74 -10.15
C ARG A 144 -5.75 -2.20 -10.44
N LEU A 145 -5.08 -2.83 -9.49
CA LEU A 145 -4.83 -4.27 -9.48
C LEU A 145 -6.06 -4.99 -8.96
N LEU A 146 -6.60 -5.94 -9.73
CA LEU A 146 -7.78 -6.72 -9.35
C LEU A 146 -7.40 -8.12 -8.87
N TYR A 147 -6.36 -8.71 -9.45
CA TYR A 147 -5.83 -10.01 -9.04
C TYR A 147 -4.36 -10.13 -9.43
N LEU A 148 -3.56 -10.82 -8.59
CA LEU A 148 -2.15 -11.08 -8.85
C LEU A 148 -1.94 -12.59 -8.97
N HIS A 149 -1.64 -13.06 -10.17
CA HIS A 149 -1.35 -14.47 -10.44
C HIS A 149 0.16 -14.72 -10.32
N HIS A 150 0.58 -15.22 -9.16
CA HIS A 150 2.00 -15.42 -8.85
C HIS A 150 2.69 -16.40 -9.80
N ASP A 151 2.07 -17.57 -10.04
CA ASP A 151 2.69 -18.65 -10.82
C ASP A 151 2.87 -18.28 -12.30
N LYS A 152 1.84 -17.71 -12.93
CA LYS A 152 1.88 -17.26 -14.33
C LYS A 152 2.60 -15.92 -14.51
N ARG A 153 2.98 -15.25 -13.42
CA ARG A 153 3.55 -13.88 -13.41
C ARG A 153 2.67 -12.91 -14.19
N MET A 154 1.38 -12.90 -13.87
CA MET A 154 0.39 -12.03 -14.50
C MET A 154 -0.40 -11.25 -13.47
N ALA A 155 -1.00 -10.15 -13.91
CA ALA A 155 -1.93 -9.37 -13.11
C ALA A 155 -3.20 -9.12 -13.92
N PHE A 156 -4.36 -9.29 -13.28
CA PHE A 156 -5.62 -8.80 -13.82
C PHE A 156 -5.84 -7.38 -13.32
N THR A 157 -6.17 -6.48 -14.23
CA THR A 157 -6.30 -5.05 -13.97
C THR A 157 -7.63 -4.51 -14.48
N GLY A 158 -7.92 -3.24 -14.22
CA GLY A 158 -9.07 -2.56 -14.83
C GLY A 158 -9.02 -2.47 -16.36
N GLU A 159 -7.84 -2.72 -16.96
CA GLU A 159 -7.61 -2.68 -18.42
C GLU A 159 -7.44 -4.10 -19.01
N GLY A 160 -7.58 -5.15 -18.20
CA GLY A 160 -7.40 -6.54 -18.61
C GLY A 160 -6.14 -7.19 -18.03
N TRP A 161 -5.77 -8.33 -18.61
CA TRP A 161 -4.60 -9.11 -18.21
C TRP A 161 -3.30 -8.46 -18.70
N VAL A 162 -2.29 -8.46 -17.83
CA VAL A 162 -0.93 -8.00 -18.17
C VAL A 162 0.11 -8.99 -17.68
N ARG A 163 1.21 -9.15 -18.44
CA ARG A 163 2.37 -9.98 -18.05
C ARG A 163 3.37 -9.15 -17.25
N LEU A 164 3.97 -9.76 -16.24
CA LEU A 164 4.88 -9.08 -15.30
C LEU A 164 6.34 -9.44 -15.59
N GLY A 165 7.10 -8.43 -16.04
CA GLY A 165 8.54 -8.51 -16.28
C GLY A 165 9.38 -8.53 -15.00
N LYS A 166 10.45 -7.72 -14.95
CA LYS A 166 11.25 -7.51 -13.73
C LYS A 166 10.59 -6.44 -12.87
N ARG A 167 10.71 -6.56 -11.54
CA ARG A 167 10.24 -5.50 -10.64
C ARG A 167 11.20 -4.32 -10.71
N MET A 168 10.70 -3.11 -10.45
CA MET A 168 11.51 -1.89 -10.43
C MET A 168 12.59 -1.89 -9.33
N HIS A 169 12.39 -2.68 -8.26
CA HIS A 169 13.25 -2.68 -7.08
C HIS A 169 13.63 -4.11 -6.64
N SER A 170 13.69 -5.07 -7.58
CA SER A 170 14.20 -6.44 -7.36
C SER A 170 15.62 -6.62 -7.86
#